data_AF-A0A143X9L6-F1
#
_entry.id   AF-A0A143X9L6-F1
#
_cell.length_a   1.000
_cell.length_b   1.000
_cell.length_c   1.000
_cell.angle_alpha   90.00
_cell.angle_beta   90.00
_cell.angle_gamma   90.00
#
_symmetry.space_group_name_H-M   'P 1'
#
loop_
_entity.id
_entity.type
_entity.pdbx_description
1 polymer ?
#
loop_
_entity_poly.entity_id
_entity_poly.type
_entity_poly.pdbx_seq_one_letter_code
_entity_poly.pdbx_strand_id
1 'polypeptide(L)'
;MVSEIVEIGTDVHEDIQIGGIAFVDPTMGTGMGAAGSVMAGAFCEYAVVKNAKVNENIYPLDKDCDLDTMAIIEPFCVGTKEATMIEPRKDEKVVILGAGTIGLCAAASLIGRGLTQVVVVDRDENRLNSARPIGTMVVNTTHEDLKEGLDSFIRNLSGVFPSPRCRYVY
;
A
#
# COMPACT_ATOMS: atom_id res chain seq x y z
N MET A 1 -6.25 -3.55 10.34
CA MET A 1 -6.12 -2.98 11.71
C MET A 1 -4.90 -3.62 12.36
N VAL A 2 -4.13 -2.90 13.18
CA VAL A 2 -3.04 -3.49 13.96
C VAL A 2 -3.25 -3.17 15.43
N SER A 3 -3.15 -4.16 16.28
CA SER A 3 -3.34 -3.99 17.72
C SER A 3 -2.67 -5.09 18.52
N GLU A 4 -2.53 -4.85 19.83
CA GLU A 4 -2.20 -5.87 20.81
C GLU A 4 -3.42 -6.77 21.09
N ILE A 5 -3.18 -8.07 21.30
CA ILE A 5 -4.19 -9.04 21.69
C ILE A 5 -4.32 -9.02 23.22
N VAL A 6 -5.46 -8.55 23.73
CA VAL A 6 -5.71 -8.42 25.18
C VAL A 6 -6.58 -9.54 25.74
N GLU A 7 -7.38 -10.20 24.91
CA GLU A 7 -8.29 -11.28 25.31
C GLU A 7 -8.41 -12.31 24.18
N ILE A 8 -8.58 -13.58 24.54
CA ILE A 8 -8.71 -14.70 23.60
C ILE A 8 -9.91 -15.56 23.98
N GLY A 9 -10.73 -15.91 22.99
CA GLY A 9 -11.87 -16.82 23.16
C GLY A 9 -11.43 -18.27 23.40
N THR A 10 -12.36 -19.12 23.83
CA THR A 10 -12.07 -20.51 24.20
C THR A 10 -11.68 -21.42 23.03
N ASP A 11 -11.93 -21.01 21.79
CA ASP A 11 -11.74 -21.81 20.57
C ASP A 11 -10.92 -21.02 19.54
N VAL A 12 -9.68 -20.69 19.92
CA VAL A 12 -8.73 -19.91 19.11
C VAL A 12 -7.41 -20.68 19.01
N HIS A 13 -6.76 -20.61 17.85
CA HIS A 13 -5.50 -21.31 17.58
C HIS A 13 -4.38 -20.94 18.58
N GLU A 14 -3.52 -21.89 18.92
CA GLU A 14 -2.46 -21.76 19.94
C GLU A 14 -1.38 -20.70 19.63
N ASP A 15 -1.22 -20.37 18.36
CA ASP A 15 -0.28 -19.34 17.88
C ASP A 15 -0.74 -17.91 18.20
N ILE A 16 -1.99 -17.72 18.63
CA ILE A 16 -2.52 -16.42 19.04
C ILE A 16 -2.33 -16.32 20.56
N GLN A 17 -1.56 -15.33 20.99
CA GLN A 17 -1.17 -15.19 22.40
C GLN A 17 -1.49 -13.80 22.94
N ILE A 18 -1.93 -13.74 24.20
CA ILE A 18 -2.17 -12.46 24.90
C ILE A 18 -0.84 -11.70 24.98
N GLY A 19 -0.91 -10.40 24.69
CA GLY A 19 0.25 -9.51 24.57
C GLY A 19 0.98 -9.60 23.23
N GLY A 20 0.54 -10.46 22.30
CA GLY A 20 1.02 -10.48 20.92
C GLY A 20 0.49 -9.29 20.13
N ILE A 21 1.25 -8.82 19.13
CA ILE A 21 0.77 -7.82 18.16
C ILE A 21 0.31 -8.57 16.91
N ALA A 22 -0.82 -8.16 16.34
CA ALA A 22 -1.29 -8.74 15.09
C ALA A 22 -1.93 -7.71 14.16
N PHE A 23 -1.76 -7.94 12.87
CA PHE A 23 -2.58 -7.36 11.83
C PHE A 23 -3.86 -8.17 11.65
N VAL A 24 -4.99 -7.48 11.53
CA VAL A 24 -6.31 -8.05 11.24
C VAL A 24 -6.74 -7.60 9.85
N ASP A 25 -7.11 -8.58 9.01
CA ASP A 25 -7.74 -8.32 7.72
C ASP A 25 -9.09 -7.63 7.95
N PRO A 26 -9.24 -6.37 7.51
CA PRO A 26 -10.46 -5.62 7.75
C PRO A 26 -11.68 -6.28 7.10
N THR A 27 -11.54 -7.06 6.03
CA THR A 27 -12.68 -7.68 5.34
C THR A 27 -13.23 -8.91 6.06
N MET A 28 -12.43 -9.54 6.91
CA MET A 28 -12.76 -10.81 7.57
C MET A 28 -12.93 -10.70 9.08
N GLY A 29 -12.41 -9.63 9.71
CA GLY A 29 -12.39 -9.51 11.17
C GLY A 29 -13.76 -9.57 11.86
N THR A 30 -14.81 -9.04 11.24
CA THR A 30 -16.17 -9.02 11.84
C THR A 30 -16.99 -10.29 11.58
N GLY A 31 -16.52 -11.18 10.68
CA GLY A 31 -17.28 -12.31 10.16
C GLY A 31 -18.47 -11.91 9.25
N MET A 32 -18.60 -10.64 8.89
CA MET A 32 -19.71 -10.10 8.08
C MET A 32 -19.25 -9.54 6.73
N GLY A 33 -18.01 -9.82 6.32
CA GLY A 33 -17.42 -9.29 5.10
C GLY A 33 -17.09 -7.79 5.18
N ALA A 34 -16.64 -7.23 4.06
CA ALA A 34 -16.24 -5.83 3.97
C ALA A 34 -17.34 -4.85 4.43
N ALA A 35 -18.60 -5.07 4.05
CA ALA A 35 -19.70 -4.20 4.46
C ALA A 35 -19.91 -4.17 5.98
N GLY A 36 -19.82 -5.33 6.64
CA GLY A 36 -19.94 -5.40 8.09
C GLY A 36 -18.78 -4.70 8.81
N SER A 37 -17.58 -4.76 8.25
CA SER A 37 -16.42 -4.08 8.81
C SER A 37 -16.45 -2.57 8.65
N VAL A 38 -16.99 -2.06 7.53
CA VAL A 38 -17.25 -0.62 7.36
C VAL A 38 -18.24 -0.11 8.41
N MET A 39 -19.24 -0.92 8.77
CA MET A 39 -20.22 -0.57 9.82
C MET A 39 -19.63 -0.64 11.24
N ALA A 40 -18.74 -1.58 11.51
CA ALA A 40 -18.10 -1.73 12.82
C ALA A 40 -17.05 -0.63 13.09
N GLY A 41 -16.28 -0.27 12.06
CA GLY A 41 -15.16 0.65 12.19
C GLY A 41 -13.98 0.06 12.98
N ALA A 42 -12.93 0.87 13.10
CA ALA A 42 -11.67 0.49 13.75
C ALA A 42 -11.14 1.56 14.73
N PHE A 43 -11.82 2.70 14.86
CA PHE A 43 -11.42 3.80 15.74
C PHE A 43 -12.06 3.63 17.12
N CYS A 44 -11.63 2.59 17.83
CA CYS A 44 -12.09 2.23 19.15
C CYS A 44 -10.93 1.68 19.98
N GLU A 45 -11.09 1.64 21.31
CA GLU A 45 -10.09 1.08 22.22
C GLU A 45 -9.96 -0.44 22.06
N TYR A 46 -11.06 -1.11 21.70
CA TYR A 46 -11.12 -2.56 21.53
C TYR A 46 -11.97 -2.93 20.32
N ALA A 47 -11.50 -3.89 19.53
CA ALA A 47 -12.21 -4.46 18.41
C ALA A 47 -12.25 -5.99 18.53
N VAL A 48 -13.42 -6.58 18.30
CA VAL A 48 -13.61 -8.03 18.38
C VAL A 48 -13.35 -8.65 17.01
N VAL A 49 -12.40 -9.58 16.96
CA VAL A 49 -12.15 -10.42 15.79
C VAL A 49 -12.89 -11.75 15.96
N LYS A 50 -13.84 -12.05 15.07
CA LYS A 50 -14.59 -13.31 15.10
C LYS A 50 -13.86 -14.40 14.32
N ASN A 51 -13.90 -15.63 14.83
CA ASN A 51 -13.28 -16.80 14.21
C ASN A 51 -11.79 -16.54 13.89
N ALA A 52 -11.03 -16.05 14.88
CA ALA A 52 -9.64 -15.67 14.70
C ALA A 52 -8.79 -16.89 14.31
N LYS A 53 -8.13 -16.81 13.15
CA LYS A 53 -7.31 -17.86 12.55
C LYS A 53 -6.09 -17.26 11.85
N VAL A 54 -4.92 -17.75 12.26
CA VAL A 54 -3.64 -17.30 11.73
C VAL A 54 -3.56 -17.59 10.22
N ASN A 55 -3.05 -16.62 9.46
CA ASN A 55 -2.97 -16.66 7.99
C ASN A 55 -4.32 -16.65 7.25
N GLU A 56 -5.44 -16.42 7.96
CA GLU A 56 -6.74 -16.20 7.33
C GLU A 56 -7.22 -14.77 7.58
N ASN A 57 -7.50 -14.42 8.84
CA ASN A 57 -8.02 -13.10 9.23
C ASN A 57 -7.16 -12.39 10.28
N ILE A 58 -6.19 -13.07 10.88
CA ILE A 58 -5.21 -12.52 11.79
C ILE A 58 -3.80 -12.95 11.38
N TYR A 59 -2.87 -12.00 11.44
CA TYR A 59 -1.49 -12.15 11.02
C TYR A 59 -0.60 -11.62 12.15
N PRO A 60 -0.02 -12.51 12.98
CA PRO A 60 0.91 -12.10 14.03
C PRO A 60 2.08 -11.31 13.46
N LEU A 61 2.52 -10.29 14.20
CA LEU A 61 3.61 -9.41 13.82
C LEU A 61 4.70 -9.39 14.90
N ASP A 62 5.94 -9.25 14.46
CA ASP A 62 7.08 -9.09 15.36
C ASP A 62 7.06 -7.71 16.04
N LYS A 63 7.41 -7.67 17.34
CA LYS A 63 7.39 -6.43 18.15
C LYS A 63 8.52 -5.44 17.82
N ASP A 64 9.34 -5.73 16.82
CA ASP A 64 10.50 -4.93 16.44
C ASP A 64 10.13 -3.67 15.61
N CYS A 65 8.86 -3.57 15.19
CA CYS A 65 8.32 -2.44 14.45
C CYS A 65 7.29 -1.67 15.31
N ASP A 66 7.25 -0.34 15.18
CA ASP A 66 6.27 0.46 15.92
C ASP A 66 4.85 0.33 15.31
N LEU A 67 3.84 0.56 16.14
CA LEU A 67 2.44 0.40 15.73
C LEU A 67 2.03 1.37 14.61
N ASP A 68 2.60 2.57 14.55
CA ASP A 68 2.28 3.56 13.52
C ASP A 68 2.78 3.10 12.15
N THR A 69 3.99 2.54 12.09
CA THR A 69 4.53 1.89 10.90
C THR A 69 3.75 0.62 10.53
N MET A 70 3.28 -0.16 11.50
CA MET A 70 2.46 -1.33 11.17
C MET A 70 1.05 -0.93 10.69
N ALA A 71 0.52 0.21 11.11
CA ALA A 71 -0.82 0.66 10.72
C ALA A 71 -0.96 0.84 9.19
N ILE A 72 0.15 1.05 8.47
CA ILE A 72 0.15 1.17 7.00
C ILE A 72 0.10 -0.17 6.26
N ILE A 73 0.11 -1.32 6.94
CA ILE A 73 0.08 -2.65 6.28
C ILE A 73 -1.11 -2.78 5.31
N GLU A 74 -2.30 -2.35 5.72
CA GLU A 74 -3.50 -2.44 4.88
C GLU A 74 -3.41 -1.59 3.60
N PRO A 75 -3.17 -0.25 3.67
CA PRO A 75 -3.03 0.54 2.46
C PRO A 75 -1.81 0.12 1.63
N PHE A 76 -0.77 -0.45 2.25
CA PHE A 76 0.37 -1.02 1.55
C PHE A 76 -0.01 -2.26 0.74
N CYS A 77 -0.83 -3.16 1.29
CA CYS A 77 -1.39 -4.31 0.59
C CYS A 77 -2.23 -3.87 -0.61
N VAL A 78 -3.08 -2.84 -0.46
CA VAL A 78 -3.90 -2.29 -1.56
C VAL A 78 -3.01 -1.71 -2.66
N GLY A 79 -2.07 -0.82 -2.32
CA GLY A 79 -1.15 -0.23 -3.30
C GLY A 79 -0.27 -1.28 -4.00
N THR A 80 0.18 -2.30 -3.27
CA THR A 80 0.92 -3.43 -3.83
C THR A 80 0.06 -4.25 -4.79
N LYS A 81 -1.20 -4.52 -4.44
CA LYS A 81 -2.13 -5.27 -5.29
C LYS A 81 -2.31 -4.56 -6.63
N GLU A 82 -2.64 -3.28 -6.63
CA GLU A 82 -2.82 -2.49 -7.85
C GLU A 82 -1.53 -2.42 -8.68
N ALA A 83 -0.40 -2.12 -8.03
CA ALA A 83 0.90 -2.01 -8.70
C ALA A 83 1.37 -3.33 -9.34
N THR A 84 0.98 -4.48 -8.78
CA THR A 84 1.39 -5.80 -9.28
C THR A 84 0.41 -6.42 -10.28
N MET A 85 -0.88 -6.02 -10.26
CA MET A 85 -1.87 -6.49 -11.23
C MET A 85 -1.51 -6.12 -12.68
N ILE A 86 -0.75 -5.05 -12.87
CA ILE A 86 -0.23 -4.68 -14.19
C ILE A 86 0.97 -5.53 -14.64
N GLU A 87 1.42 -6.50 -13.82
CA GLU A 87 2.55 -7.40 -14.10
C GLU A 87 3.80 -6.68 -14.65
N PRO A 88 4.32 -5.66 -13.93
CA PRO A 88 5.33 -4.80 -14.50
C PRO A 88 6.69 -5.50 -14.51
N ARG A 89 7.41 -5.37 -15.63
CA ARG A 89 8.77 -5.92 -15.78
C ARG A 89 9.81 -4.92 -15.26
N LYS A 90 10.99 -5.41 -14.87
CA LYS A 90 12.05 -4.57 -14.26
C LYS A 90 12.59 -3.47 -15.20
N ASP A 91 12.49 -3.69 -16.51
CA ASP A 91 12.89 -2.76 -17.57
C ASP A 91 11.80 -1.76 -17.97
N GLU A 92 10.59 -1.88 -17.40
CA GLU A 92 9.47 -1.01 -17.73
C GLU A 92 9.45 0.24 -16.87
N LYS A 93 8.91 1.30 -17.46
CA LYS A 93 8.71 2.58 -16.80
C LYS A 93 7.28 2.64 -16.30
N VAL A 94 7.09 3.00 -15.03
CA VAL A 94 5.79 3.12 -14.41
C VAL A 94 5.53 4.56 -14.01
N VAL A 95 4.35 5.05 -14.37
CA VAL A 95 3.84 6.36 -13.98
C VAL A 95 2.72 6.16 -12.97
N ILE A 96 2.89 6.74 -11.79
CA ILE A 96 1.89 6.74 -10.72
C ILE A 96 1.26 8.13 -10.69
N LEU A 97 -0.06 8.19 -10.83
CA LEU A 97 -0.81 9.44 -10.80
C LEU A 97 -1.39 9.64 -9.40
N GLY A 98 -0.74 10.48 -8.61
CA GLY A 98 -1.09 10.81 -7.24
C GLY A 98 -0.02 10.35 -6.23
N ALA A 99 0.44 11.27 -5.40
CA ALA A 99 1.33 11.05 -4.27
C ALA A 99 0.55 10.93 -2.94
N GLY A 100 -0.70 10.44 -3.00
CA GLY A 100 -1.45 10.03 -1.82
C GLY A 100 -0.96 8.69 -1.25
N THR A 101 -1.55 8.25 -0.13
CA THR A 101 -1.14 7.02 0.57
C THR A 101 -1.02 5.80 -0.35
N ILE A 102 -2.03 5.56 -1.19
CA ILE A 102 -2.04 4.41 -2.11
C ILE A 102 -0.94 4.53 -3.17
N GLY A 103 -0.76 5.71 -3.77
CA GLY A 103 0.28 5.94 -4.77
C GLY A 103 1.69 5.80 -4.20
N LEU A 104 1.93 6.27 -2.97
CA LEU A 104 3.20 6.08 -2.28
C LEU A 104 3.43 4.61 -1.91
N CYS A 105 2.40 3.88 -1.50
CA CYS A 105 2.47 2.44 -1.25
C CYS A 105 2.79 1.66 -2.54
N ALA A 106 2.13 1.99 -3.64
CA ALA A 106 2.40 1.42 -4.97
C ALA A 106 3.85 1.70 -5.39
N ALA A 107 4.33 2.94 -5.23
CA ALA A 107 5.71 3.32 -5.50
C ALA A 107 6.71 2.49 -4.69
N ALA A 108 6.53 2.43 -3.37
CA ALA A 108 7.39 1.67 -2.48
C ALA A 108 7.40 0.17 -2.82
N SER A 109 6.24 -0.40 -3.17
CA SER A 109 6.12 -1.79 -3.61
C SER A 109 6.91 -2.06 -4.90
N LEU A 110 6.80 -1.19 -5.90
CA LEU A 110 7.54 -1.34 -7.17
C LEU A 110 9.05 -1.21 -6.98
N ILE A 111 9.48 -0.19 -6.23
CA ILE A 111 10.91 -0.01 -5.92
C ILE A 111 11.44 -1.21 -5.12
N GLY A 112 10.71 -1.67 -4.10
CA GLY A 112 11.07 -2.85 -3.30
C GLY A 112 11.17 -4.14 -4.12
N ARG A 113 10.42 -4.25 -5.22
CA ARG A 113 10.50 -5.36 -6.19
C ARG A 113 11.63 -5.20 -7.22
N GLY A 114 12.41 -4.13 -7.12
CA GLY A 114 13.60 -3.86 -7.92
C GLY A 114 13.33 -3.12 -9.23
N LEU A 115 12.17 -2.47 -9.38
CA LEU A 115 11.99 -1.50 -10.47
C LEU A 115 12.75 -0.23 -10.12
N THR A 116 13.39 0.38 -11.11
CA THR A 116 14.18 1.61 -10.94
C THR A 116 13.61 2.79 -11.71
N GLN A 117 12.61 2.55 -12.57
CA GLN A 117 12.01 3.53 -13.45
C GLN A 117 10.57 3.78 -13.01
N VAL A 118 10.41 4.42 -11.85
CA VAL A 118 9.09 4.79 -11.30
C VAL A 118 9.04 6.30 -11.12
N VAL A 119 8.00 6.94 -11.66
CA VAL A 119 7.71 8.36 -11.47
C VAL A 119 6.36 8.54 -10.77
N VAL A 120 6.32 9.45 -9.81
CA VAL A 120 5.09 9.86 -9.12
C VAL A 120 4.73 11.28 -9.53
N VAL A 121 3.49 11.47 -9.97
CA VAL A 121 2.98 12.75 -10.43
C VAL A 121 1.95 13.26 -9.42
N ASP A 122 2.06 14.51 -8.99
CA ASP A 122 1.03 15.17 -8.17
C ASP A 122 1.04 16.68 -8.45
N ARG A 123 0.20 17.43 -7.74
CA ARG A 123 0.15 18.90 -7.73
C ARG A 123 0.66 19.48 -6.41
N ASP A 124 0.63 18.69 -5.33
CA ASP A 124 1.04 19.08 -3.99
C ASP A 124 2.50 18.69 -3.72
N GLU A 125 3.36 19.69 -3.58
CA GLU A 125 4.80 19.48 -3.34
C GLU A 125 5.06 18.75 -2.01
N ASN A 126 4.21 18.95 -0.99
CA ASN A 126 4.37 18.28 0.29
C ASN A 126 4.20 16.76 0.14
N ARG A 127 3.26 16.33 -0.70
CA ARG A 127 3.06 14.90 -1.01
C ARG A 127 4.22 14.34 -1.82
N LEU A 128 4.72 15.10 -2.79
CA LEU A 128 5.88 14.70 -3.59
C LEU A 128 7.17 14.61 -2.76
N ASN A 129 7.30 15.39 -1.69
CA ASN A 129 8.44 15.27 -0.77
C ASN A 129 8.49 13.90 -0.09
N SER A 130 7.34 13.27 0.17
CA SER A 130 7.27 11.90 0.69
C SER A 130 7.65 10.83 -0.35
N ALA A 131 7.51 11.12 -1.64
CA ALA A 131 7.86 10.18 -2.71
C ALA A 131 9.38 10.12 -2.98
N ARG A 132 10.09 11.23 -2.84
CA ARG A 132 11.54 11.31 -3.07
C ARG A 132 12.38 10.29 -2.29
N PRO A 133 12.23 10.12 -0.96
CA PRO A 133 13.03 9.16 -0.21
C PRO A 133 12.74 7.69 -0.58
N ILE A 134 11.61 7.41 -1.23
CA ILE A 134 11.29 6.08 -1.76
C ILE A 134 12.20 5.74 -2.97
N GLY A 135 12.82 6.74 -3.59
CA GLY A 135 13.68 6.56 -4.76
C GLY A 135 12.95 6.73 -6.10
N THR A 136 11.78 7.36 -6.10
CA THR A 136 11.04 7.69 -7.32
C THR A 136 11.42 9.06 -7.88
N MET A 137 11.35 9.21 -9.19
CA MET A 137 11.28 10.53 -9.81
C MET A 137 9.92 11.16 -9.47
N VAL A 138 9.86 12.49 -9.43
CA VAL A 138 8.62 13.22 -9.16
C VAL A 138 8.35 14.27 -10.24
N VAL A 139 7.07 14.54 -10.51
CA VAL A 139 6.64 15.61 -11.42
C VAL A 139 5.53 16.41 -10.73
N ASN A 140 5.71 17.73 -10.68
CA ASN A 140 4.70 18.63 -10.10
C ASN A 140 3.94 19.39 -11.19
N THR A 141 2.73 18.93 -11.48
CA THR A 141 1.88 19.49 -12.55
C THR A 141 1.30 20.88 -12.24
N THR A 142 1.60 21.45 -11.07
CA THR A 142 1.34 22.87 -10.78
C THR A 142 2.43 23.78 -11.37
N HIS A 143 3.64 23.26 -11.54
CA HIS A 143 4.81 24.04 -11.98
C HIS A 143 5.26 23.75 -13.42
N GLU A 144 4.95 22.56 -13.94
CA GLU A 144 5.28 22.14 -15.30
C GLU A 144 4.10 21.40 -15.97
N ASP A 145 4.05 21.40 -17.30
CA ASP A 145 3.08 20.58 -18.02
C ASP A 145 3.42 19.08 -17.85
N LEU A 146 2.40 18.23 -17.70
CA LEU A 146 2.60 16.80 -17.48
C LEU A 146 3.44 16.15 -18.59
N LYS A 147 3.21 16.52 -19.85
CA LYS A 147 3.95 15.97 -20.98
C LYS A 147 5.42 16.41 -20.92
N GLU A 148 5.67 17.66 -20.54
CA GLU A 148 7.03 18.18 -20.41
C GLU A 148 7.79 17.53 -19.25
N GLY A 149 7.15 17.40 -18.08
CA GLY A 149 7.75 16.73 -16.91
C GLY A 149 8.04 15.25 -17.16
N LEU A 150 7.17 14.57 -17.92
CA LEU A 150 7.38 13.18 -18.31
C LEU A 150 8.28 13.02 -19.54
N ASP A 151 8.54 14.06 -20.33
CA ASP A 151 9.30 13.95 -21.57
C ASP A 151 10.72 13.42 -21.30
N SER A 152 11.40 13.89 -20.25
CA SER A 152 12.73 13.40 -19.87
C SER A 152 12.72 11.91 -19.46
N PHE A 153 11.66 11.48 -18.77
CA PHE A 153 11.48 10.12 -18.29
C PHE A 153 11.08 9.17 -19.42
N ILE A 154 10.18 9.60 -20.30
CA ILE A 154 9.63 8.78 -21.38
C ILE A 154 10.57 8.72 -22.58
N ARG A 155 11.23 9.82 -23.00
CA ARG A 155 12.02 9.92 -24.26
C ARG A 155 13.20 8.95 -24.40
N ASN A 156 13.58 8.23 -23.34
CA ASN A 156 14.37 7.00 -23.46
C ASN A 156 13.55 5.79 -23.98
N LEU A 157 12.44 6.01 -24.70
CA LEU A 157 11.61 5.02 -25.38
C LEU A 157 11.35 5.51 -26.82
N SER A 158 11.79 4.74 -27.79
CA SER A 158 11.22 4.75 -29.14
C SER A 158 9.77 4.24 -29.06
N GLY A 159 8.81 5.12 -28.80
CA GLY A 159 7.38 4.79 -28.76
C GLY A 159 6.49 5.98 -28.40
N VAL A 160 5.51 6.27 -29.27
CA VAL A 160 4.50 7.34 -29.14
C VAL A 160 3.59 7.07 -27.94
N PHE A 161 3.15 8.13 -27.25
CA PHE A 161 2.16 8.09 -26.17
C PHE A 161 0.75 7.79 -26.72
N PRO A 162 -0.01 6.81 -26.18
CA PRO A 162 0.34 5.85 -25.15
C PRO A 162 1.18 4.70 -25.74
N SER A 163 2.39 4.52 -25.22
CA SER A 163 3.27 3.42 -25.64
C SER A 163 2.75 2.13 -25.02
N PRO A 164 2.69 1.00 -25.74
CA PRO A 164 2.29 -0.30 -25.18
C PRO A 164 3.21 -0.80 -24.04
N ARG A 165 4.31 -0.08 -23.74
CA ARG A 165 5.24 -0.35 -22.65
C ARG A 165 5.08 0.58 -21.43
N CYS A 166 4.09 1.48 -21.45
CA CYS A 166 3.76 2.34 -20.32
C CYS A 166 2.45 1.85 -19.71
N ARG A 167 2.51 1.33 -18.48
CA ARG A 167 1.33 0.88 -17.73
C ARG A 167 1.00 1.91 -16.67
N TYR A 168 -0.29 2.23 -16.55
CA TYR A 168 -0.82 3.15 -15.55
C TYR A 168 -1.34 2.35 -14.35
N VAL A 169 -1.02 2.81 -13.15
CA VAL A 169 -1.64 2.36 -11.91
C VAL A 169 -2.62 3.45 -11.50
N TYR A 170 -3.89 3.09 -11.35
CA TYR A 170 -4.97 3.98 -10.89
C TYR A 170 -5.20 3.80 -9.39
#